data_AF-C7M322-F1
#
_entry.id   AF-C7M322-F1
#
_cell.length_a   1.000
_cell.length_b   1.000
_cell.length_c   1.000
_cell.angle_alpha   90.00
_cell.angle_beta   90.00
_cell.angle_gamma   90.00
#
_symmetry.space_group_name_H-M   'P 1'
#
loop_
_entity.id
_entity.type
_entity.pdbx_description
1 polymer ?
#
loop_
_entity_poly.entity_id
_entity_poly.type
_entity_poly.pdbx_seq_one_letter_code
_entity_poly.pdbx_strand_id
1 'polypeptide(L)'
;MLSQVVAPSSSTQTVTATADGANVSVVVPAGAFGNTTVNLVVTEPTLSDLTSTLSALGLGGSTLATGVGVEVVDAATGQPLTGTFAQPLTVTITSSGITSASKVIEFPTSGSPFVDSSAEVVSGKAVVQVSSDPGFAVATPTSASVPAATSPVTGKDFLPVGIAGGVLVVGGAALIVASERRRHA
;
A
#
# COMPACT_ATOMS: atom_id res chain seq x y z
N MET A 1 -18.76 12.27 -5.20
CA MET A 1 -19.66 11.14 -5.52
C MET A 1 -19.86 11.07 -7.02
N LEU A 2 -19.45 9.97 -7.65
CA LEU A 2 -19.73 9.67 -9.06
C LEU A 2 -20.80 8.58 -9.11
N SER A 3 -21.77 8.70 -10.02
CA SER A 3 -22.72 7.63 -10.34
C SER A 3 -22.70 7.39 -11.84
N GLN A 4 -22.47 6.14 -12.25
CA GLN A 4 -22.46 5.76 -13.66
C GLN A 4 -23.36 4.55 -13.89
N VAL A 5 -24.24 4.66 -14.87
CA VAL A 5 -25.07 3.54 -15.34
C VAL A 5 -24.17 2.53 -16.06
N VAL A 6 -24.24 1.27 -15.65
CA VAL A 6 -23.54 0.14 -16.25
C VAL A 6 -24.60 -0.85 -16.74
N ALA A 7 -24.77 -0.92 -18.06
CA ALA A 7 -25.67 -1.87 -18.70
C ALA A 7 -25.00 -3.25 -18.84
N PRO A 8 -25.79 -4.34 -18.93
CA PRO A 8 -25.29 -5.65 -19.28
C PRO A 8 -24.47 -5.58 -20.57
N SER A 9 -23.25 -6.10 -20.52
CA SER A 9 -22.32 -6.06 -21.65
C SER A 9 -21.60 -7.39 -21.80
N SER A 10 -21.33 -7.77 -23.05
CA SER A 10 -20.43 -8.85 -23.42
C SER A 10 -18.96 -8.43 -23.43
N SER A 11 -18.66 -7.16 -23.13
CA SER A 11 -17.31 -6.61 -23.03
C SER A 11 -17.04 -6.06 -21.63
N THR A 12 -15.77 -6.04 -21.26
CA THR A 12 -15.29 -5.39 -20.04
C THR A 12 -15.51 -3.88 -20.13
N GLN A 13 -16.06 -3.31 -19.06
CA GLN A 13 -16.23 -1.87 -18.90
C GLN A 13 -15.30 -1.35 -17.81
N THR A 14 -14.90 -0.08 -17.91
CA THR A 14 -14.08 0.57 -16.89
C THR A 14 -14.74 1.87 -16.48
N VAL A 15 -14.97 2.00 -15.17
CA VAL A 15 -15.48 3.21 -14.54
C VAL A 15 -14.33 3.84 -13.77
N THR A 16 -14.10 5.13 -13.97
CA THR A 16 -13.06 5.86 -13.23
C THR A 16 -13.68 7.02 -12.48
N ALA A 17 -13.23 7.22 -11.24
CA ALA A 17 -13.71 8.25 -10.35
C ALA A 17 -12.57 8.77 -9.48
N THR A 18 -12.79 9.91 -8.83
CA THR A 18 -11.97 10.36 -7.71
C THR A 18 -12.79 10.27 -6.44
N ALA A 19 -12.20 9.69 -5.40
CA ALA A 19 -12.78 9.60 -4.07
C ALA A 19 -11.68 9.88 -3.04
N ASP A 20 -11.91 10.85 -2.16
CA ASP A 20 -11.01 11.17 -1.04
C ASP A 20 -9.56 11.41 -1.50
N GLY A 21 -9.41 12.17 -2.58
CA GLY A 21 -8.12 12.48 -3.19
C GLY A 21 -7.42 11.31 -3.92
N ALA A 22 -8.00 10.10 -3.90
CA ALA A 22 -7.51 8.95 -4.65
C ALA A 22 -8.21 8.82 -6.01
N ASN A 23 -7.46 8.32 -7.01
CA ASN A 23 -8.04 7.87 -8.27
C ASN A 23 -8.50 6.42 -8.12
N VAL A 24 -9.76 6.18 -8.45
CA VAL A 24 -10.41 4.87 -8.37
C VAL A 24 -10.75 4.41 -9.78
N SER A 25 -10.35 3.20 -10.13
CA SER A 25 -10.73 2.54 -11.37
C SER A 25 -11.41 1.23 -11.04
N VAL A 26 -12.67 1.08 -11.45
CA VAL A 26 -13.45 -0.15 -11.30
C VAL A 26 -13.58 -0.81 -12.66
N VAL A 27 -13.00 -1.99 -12.78
CA VAL A 27 -13.13 -2.84 -13.96
C VAL A 27 -14.30 -3.78 -13.74
N VAL A 28 -15.32 -3.64 -14.58
CA VAL A 28 -16.51 -4.49 -14.60
C VAL A 28 -16.35 -5.51 -15.72
N PRO A 29 -16.07 -6.78 -15.42
CA PRO A 29 -15.97 -7.81 -16.45
C PRO A 29 -17.31 -8.05 -17.13
N ALA A 30 -17.26 -8.64 -18.33
CA ALA A 30 -18.45 -9.04 -19.06
C ALA A 30 -19.35 -9.95 -18.19
N GLY A 31 -20.63 -9.61 -18.11
CA GLY A 31 -21.62 -10.37 -17.34
C GLY A 31 -21.48 -10.30 -15.81
N ALA A 32 -20.72 -9.35 -15.24
CA ALA A 32 -20.55 -9.23 -13.79
C ALA A 32 -21.87 -9.19 -13.00
N PHE A 33 -22.89 -8.55 -13.55
CA PHE A 33 -24.22 -8.40 -12.96
C PHE A 33 -25.30 -9.21 -13.68
N GLY A 34 -24.91 -10.23 -14.46
CA GLY A 34 -25.83 -11.01 -15.29
C GLY A 34 -26.57 -10.12 -16.29
N ASN A 35 -27.91 -10.15 -16.23
CA ASN A 35 -28.80 -9.37 -17.11
C ASN A 35 -29.31 -8.08 -16.46
N THR A 36 -28.82 -7.72 -15.27
CA THR A 36 -29.27 -6.56 -14.52
C THR A 36 -28.50 -5.31 -14.93
N THR A 37 -29.22 -4.22 -15.21
CA THR A 37 -28.61 -2.88 -15.35
C THR A 37 -28.43 -2.29 -13.97
N VAL A 38 -27.22 -1.81 -13.68
CA VAL A 38 -26.88 -1.27 -12.35
C VAL A 38 -26.34 0.16 -12.47
N ASN A 39 -26.47 0.91 -11.40
CA ASN A 39 -25.72 2.15 -11.18
C ASN A 39 -24.53 1.81 -10.29
N LEU A 40 -23.33 1.93 -10.85
CA LEU A 40 -22.11 1.87 -10.08
C LEU A 40 -21.85 3.25 -9.49
N VAL A 41 -21.80 3.32 -8.17
CA VAL A 41 -21.61 4.57 -7.43
C VAL A 41 -20.31 4.50 -6.66
N VAL A 42 -19.43 5.48 -6.89
CA VAL A 42 -18.20 5.62 -6.12
C VAL A 42 -18.39 6.73 -5.09
N THR A 43 -18.25 6.36 -3.82
CA THR A 43 -18.50 7.21 -2.65
C THR A 43 -17.25 7.40 -1.82
N GLU A 44 -17.28 8.45 -0.99
CA GLU A 44 -16.23 8.79 -0.04
C GLU A 44 -16.76 8.47 1.36
N PRO A 45 -16.31 7.38 2.01
CA PRO A 45 -16.73 7.07 3.37
C PRO A 45 -16.15 8.09 4.35
N THR A 46 -16.92 8.40 5.39
CA THR A 46 -16.45 9.29 6.47
C THR A 46 -15.33 8.59 7.25
N LEU A 47 -14.08 8.97 6.98
CA LEU A 47 -12.89 8.35 7.56
C LEU A 47 -12.81 8.41 9.09
N SER A 48 -13.41 9.44 9.72
CA SER A 48 -13.37 9.62 11.18
C SER A 48 -14.00 8.45 11.93
N ASP A 49 -15.04 7.83 11.34
CA ASP A 49 -15.78 6.74 11.96
C ASP A 49 -14.98 5.43 11.96
N LEU A 50 -14.00 5.32 11.05
CA LEU A 50 -13.16 4.15 10.83
C LEU A 50 -11.95 4.09 11.77
N THR A 51 -11.63 5.17 12.47
CA THR A 51 -10.47 5.25 13.38
C THR A 51 -10.57 4.27 14.55
N SER A 52 -11.79 4.06 15.09
CA SER A 52 -12.06 3.06 16.12
C SER A 52 -11.89 1.62 15.60
N THR A 53 -12.25 1.39 14.33
CA THR A 53 -12.10 0.10 13.64
C THR A 53 -10.63 -0.29 13.46
N LEU A 54 -9.75 0.67 13.18
CA LEU A 54 -8.31 0.41 13.06
C LEU A 54 -7.75 -0.25 14.31
N SER A 55 -8.09 0.26 15.49
CA SER A 55 -7.63 -0.31 16.76
C SER A 55 -8.16 -1.73 16.98
N ALA A 56 -9.43 -1.98 16.66
CA ALA A 56 -10.04 -3.30 16.75
C ALA A 56 -9.40 -4.33 15.81
N LEU A 57 -8.86 -3.88 14.67
CA LEU A 57 -8.14 -4.70 13.70
C LEU A 57 -6.64 -4.84 14.00
N GLY A 58 -6.15 -4.32 15.14
CA GLY A 58 -4.73 -4.33 15.49
C GLY A 58 -3.88 -3.33 14.69
N LEU A 59 -4.52 -2.35 14.05
CA LEU A 59 -3.91 -1.31 13.22
C LEU A 59 -3.85 0.06 13.93
N GLY A 60 -3.86 0.10 15.27
CA GLY A 60 -3.87 1.34 16.05
C GLY A 60 -2.68 2.29 15.82
N GLY A 61 -1.59 1.81 15.21
CA GLY A 61 -0.46 2.62 14.74
C GLY A 61 -0.54 3.05 13.26
N SER A 62 -1.70 2.91 12.62
CA SER A 62 -1.92 3.26 11.21
C SER A 62 -2.85 4.47 11.08
N THR A 63 -2.70 5.21 9.99
CA THR A 63 -3.62 6.25 9.53
C THR A 63 -4.31 5.80 8.25
N LEU A 64 -5.49 6.32 7.98
CA LEU A 64 -6.17 6.06 6.71
C LEU A 64 -5.51 6.91 5.63
N ALA A 65 -4.99 6.28 4.58
CA ALA A 65 -4.43 6.98 3.43
C ALA A 65 -5.52 7.42 2.45
N THR A 66 -6.59 6.64 2.35
CA THR A 66 -7.78 7.00 1.56
C THR A 66 -8.96 6.09 1.92
N GLY A 67 -10.18 6.57 1.74
CA GLY A 67 -11.43 5.80 1.83
C GLY A 67 -12.18 5.77 0.51
N VAL A 68 -12.66 4.59 0.11
CA VAL A 68 -13.40 4.41 -1.15
C VAL A 68 -14.57 3.46 -0.92
N GLY A 69 -15.80 3.92 -1.13
CA GLY A 69 -16.97 3.06 -1.24
C GLY A 69 -17.28 2.76 -2.69
N VAL A 70 -17.59 1.51 -3.00
CA VAL A 70 -18.14 1.11 -4.30
C VAL A 70 -19.52 0.52 -4.02
N GLU A 71 -20.55 1.27 -4.35
CA GLU A 71 -21.93 0.84 -4.19
C GLU A 71 -22.50 0.40 -5.55
N VAL A 72 -23.09 -0.78 -5.59
CA VAL A 72 -23.79 -1.29 -6.78
C VAL A 72 -25.30 -1.23 -6.54
N VAL A 73 -26.00 -0.34 -7.24
CA VAL A 73 -27.45 -0.15 -7.08
C VAL A 73 -28.19 -0.70 -8.29
N ASP A 74 -29.25 -1.48 -8.10
CA ASP A 74 -30.12 -1.90 -9.19
C ASP A 74 -30.82 -0.67 -9.81
N ALA A 75 -30.65 -0.46 -11.11
CA ALA A 75 -31.13 0.76 -11.78
C ALA A 75 -32.66 0.83 -11.90
N ALA A 76 -33.37 -0.30 -11.78
CA ALA A 76 -34.83 -0.36 -11.88
C ALA A 76 -35.49 -0.12 -10.52
N THR A 77 -34.89 -0.61 -9.43
CA THR A 77 -35.46 -0.51 -8.08
C THR A 77 -34.85 0.61 -7.23
N GLY A 78 -33.65 1.09 -7.59
CA GLY A 78 -32.89 2.05 -6.81
C GLY A 78 -32.36 1.50 -5.48
N GLN A 79 -32.38 0.18 -5.29
CA GLN A 79 -31.89 -0.49 -4.09
C GLN A 79 -30.51 -1.11 -4.32
N PRO A 80 -29.67 -1.24 -3.27
CA PRO A 80 -28.41 -1.97 -3.37
C PRO A 80 -28.61 -3.38 -3.93
N LEU A 81 -27.74 -3.79 -4.84
CA LEU A 81 -27.75 -5.12 -5.42
C LEU A 81 -27.34 -6.12 -4.34
N THR A 82 -28.25 -7.02 -3.98
CA THR A 82 -28.01 -8.01 -2.92
C THR A 82 -27.40 -9.30 -3.48
N GLY A 83 -26.59 -9.97 -2.66
CA GLY A 83 -25.94 -11.23 -3.02
C GLY A 83 -24.57 -11.06 -3.67
N THR A 84 -24.08 -12.14 -4.28
CA THR A 84 -22.77 -12.20 -4.92
C THR A 84 -22.89 -11.89 -6.40
N PHE A 85 -21.98 -11.07 -6.93
CA PHE A 85 -21.86 -10.80 -8.36
C PHE A 85 -21.50 -12.08 -9.12
N ALA A 86 -21.95 -12.18 -10.37
CA ALA A 86 -21.65 -13.34 -11.21
C ALA A 86 -20.16 -13.41 -11.60
N GLN A 87 -19.48 -12.26 -11.63
CA GLN A 87 -18.03 -12.15 -11.75
C GLN A 87 -17.54 -11.03 -10.82
N PRO A 88 -16.38 -11.19 -10.17
CA PRO A 88 -15.85 -10.16 -9.29
C PRO A 88 -15.40 -8.93 -10.08
N LEU A 89 -15.61 -7.75 -9.52
CA LEU A 89 -15.08 -6.49 -10.04
C LEU A 89 -13.63 -6.33 -9.59
N THR A 90 -12.80 -5.71 -10.41
CA THR A 90 -11.44 -5.31 -9.99
C THR A 90 -11.44 -3.83 -9.68
N VAL A 91 -11.21 -3.48 -8.42
CA VAL A 91 -11.08 -2.08 -7.98
C VAL A 91 -9.62 -1.77 -7.77
N THR A 92 -9.13 -0.75 -8.48
CA THR A 92 -7.78 -0.20 -8.32
C THR A 92 -7.88 1.18 -7.70
N ILE A 93 -7.24 1.37 -6.56
CA ILE A 93 -7.15 2.63 -5.83
C ILE A 93 -5.72 3.14 -5.95
N THR A 94 -5.56 4.35 -6.48
CA THR A 94 -4.25 4.99 -6.66
C THR A 94 -4.18 6.28 -5.86
N SER A 95 -3.26 6.35 -4.90
CA SER A 95 -3.03 7.52 -4.05
C SER A 95 -1.58 7.56 -3.58
N SER A 96 -0.99 8.75 -3.51
CA SER A 96 0.37 8.94 -2.99
C SER A 96 0.52 8.58 -1.51
N GLY A 97 -0.59 8.50 -0.76
CA GLY A 97 -0.59 8.06 0.64
C GLY A 97 -0.40 6.55 0.82
N ILE A 98 -0.60 5.74 -0.23
CA ILE A 98 -0.51 4.29 -0.16
C ILE A 98 0.98 3.87 -0.22
N THR A 99 1.42 3.10 0.77
CA THR A 99 2.75 2.47 0.81
C THR A 99 2.65 0.96 0.63
N SER A 100 3.76 0.29 0.34
CA SER A 100 3.83 -1.19 0.29
C SER A 100 3.48 -1.87 1.63
N ALA A 101 3.54 -1.14 2.74
CA ALA A 101 3.15 -1.64 4.06
C ALA A 101 1.65 -1.40 4.37
N SER A 102 0.91 -0.75 3.47
CA SER A 102 -0.50 -0.46 3.65
C SER A 102 -1.35 -1.73 3.59
N LYS A 103 -2.54 -1.66 4.18
CA LYS A 103 -3.53 -2.74 4.26
C LYS A 103 -4.86 -2.23 3.74
N VAL A 104 -5.54 -3.05 2.96
CA VAL A 104 -6.92 -2.78 2.56
C VAL A 104 -7.85 -3.35 3.63
N ILE A 105 -8.79 -2.54 4.08
CA ILE A 105 -9.83 -2.90 5.03
C ILE A 105 -11.14 -2.92 4.25
N GLU A 106 -11.85 -4.04 4.33
CA GLU A 106 -13.16 -4.21 3.74
C GLU A 106 -14.24 -4.02 4.83
N PHE A 107 -15.27 -3.25 4.48
CA PHE A 107 -16.45 -2.95 5.27
C PHE A 107 -17.65 -3.61 4.59
N PRO A 108 -17.93 -4.89 4.91
CA PRO A 108 -19.06 -5.57 4.30
C PRO A 108 -20.37 -4.95 4.78
N THR A 109 -21.42 -5.06 3.95
CA THR A 109 -22.79 -4.63 4.29
C THR A 109 -23.35 -5.36 5.52
N SER A 110 -22.83 -6.54 5.83
CA SER A 110 -23.13 -7.31 7.04
C SER A 110 -21.88 -7.93 7.63
N GLY A 111 -21.72 -7.84 8.96
CA GLY A 111 -20.58 -8.41 9.67
C GLY A 111 -19.60 -7.35 10.17
N SER A 112 -18.48 -7.82 10.74
CA SER A 112 -17.42 -6.93 11.19
C SER A 112 -16.46 -6.61 10.05
N PRO A 113 -15.91 -5.39 10.00
CA PRO A 113 -14.82 -5.06 9.08
C PRO A 113 -13.63 -6.00 9.27
N PHE A 114 -12.87 -6.23 8.21
CA PHE A 114 -11.70 -7.11 8.24
C PHE A 114 -10.60 -6.62 7.28
N VAL A 115 -9.37 -7.07 7.51
CA VAL A 115 -8.25 -6.81 6.59
C VAL A 115 -8.34 -7.78 5.42
N ASP A 116 -8.46 -7.25 4.20
CA ASP A 116 -8.43 -8.05 3.00
C ASP A 116 -6.98 -8.51 2.75
N SER A 117 -6.74 -9.79 2.99
CA SER A 117 -5.44 -10.43 2.78
C SER A 117 -5.17 -10.80 1.32
N SER A 118 -6.19 -10.75 0.46
CA SER A 118 -6.07 -11.00 -0.98
C SER A 118 -5.72 -9.75 -1.78
N ALA A 119 -5.83 -8.57 -1.17
CA ALA A 119 -5.49 -7.30 -1.80
C ALA A 119 -4.00 -7.21 -2.17
N GLU A 120 -3.73 -6.80 -3.41
CA GLU A 120 -2.38 -6.50 -3.87
C GLU A 120 -2.06 -5.04 -3.56
N VAL A 121 -1.06 -4.81 -2.71
CA VAL A 121 -0.64 -3.46 -2.30
C VAL A 121 0.80 -3.22 -2.70
N VAL A 122 1.02 -2.19 -3.50
CA VAL A 122 2.32 -1.66 -3.86
C VAL A 122 2.34 -0.15 -3.58
N SER A 123 3.54 0.47 -3.59
CA SER A 123 3.62 1.90 -3.34
C SER A 123 2.78 2.68 -4.36
N GLY A 124 1.86 3.50 -3.86
CA GLY A 124 0.95 4.31 -4.67
C GLY A 124 -0.33 3.62 -5.12
N LYS A 125 -0.51 2.31 -4.89
CA LYS A 125 -1.59 1.53 -5.51
C LYS A 125 -2.05 0.35 -4.64
N ALA A 126 -3.36 0.20 -4.51
CA ALA A 126 -4.01 -0.99 -3.96
C ALA A 126 -4.99 -1.58 -5.00
N VAL A 127 -5.02 -2.90 -5.13
CA VAL A 127 -5.95 -3.64 -5.99
C VAL A 127 -6.72 -4.65 -5.17
N VAL A 128 -8.05 -4.62 -5.28
CA VAL A 128 -8.96 -5.53 -4.59
C VAL A 128 -9.96 -6.14 -5.57
N GLN A 129 -10.33 -7.39 -5.32
CA GLN A 129 -11.38 -8.09 -6.06
C GLN A 129 -12.66 -8.08 -5.23
N VAL A 130 -13.75 -7.66 -5.86
CA VAL A 130 -15.00 -7.34 -5.16
C VAL A 130 -16.10 -8.22 -5.69
N SER A 131 -16.62 -9.11 -4.84
CA SER A 131 -17.61 -10.13 -5.25
C SER A 131 -19.03 -9.85 -4.73
N SER A 132 -19.21 -8.82 -3.92
CA SER A 132 -20.51 -8.33 -3.44
C SER A 132 -20.44 -6.81 -3.31
N ASP A 133 -21.38 -6.16 -2.63
CA ASP A 133 -21.39 -4.72 -2.38
C ASP A 133 -20.69 -4.33 -1.05
N PRO A 134 -19.40 -3.95 -1.04
CA PRO A 134 -18.71 -3.46 0.16
C PRO A 134 -18.23 -2.00 0.09
N GLY A 135 -17.96 -1.43 1.26
CA GLY A 135 -17.09 -0.27 1.40
C GLY A 135 -15.63 -0.69 1.61
N PHE A 136 -14.67 0.16 1.22
CA PHE A 136 -13.24 -0.09 1.47
C PHE A 136 -12.53 1.12 2.09
N ALA A 137 -11.48 0.86 2.84
CA ALA A 137 -10.49 1.88 3.20
C ALA A 137 -9.08 1.32 3.11
N VAL A 138 -8.10 2.18 2.77
CA VAL A 138 -6.69 1.81 2.75
C VAL A 138 -6.00 2.41 3.97
N ALA A 139 -5.59 1.55 4.88
CA ALA A 139 -4.84 1.93 6.07
C ALA A 139 -3.34 1.84 5.82
N THR A 140 -2.62 2.91 6.13
CA THR A 140 -1.18 3.01 5.98
C THR A 140 -0.55 3.16 7.35
N PRO A 141 0.48 2.36 7.71
CA PRO A 141 1.19 2.52 8.95
C PRO A 141 1.70 3.95 9.12
N THR A 142 1.49 4.56 10.29
CA THR A 142 2.20 5.78 10.61
C THR A 142 3.67 5.42 10.75
N SER A 143 4.51 6.03 9.93
CA SER A 143 5.94 6.00 10.19
C SER A 143 6.16 6.85 11.43
N ALA A 144 6.09 6.24 12.61
CA ALA A 144 6.66 6.87 13.79
C ALA A 144 8.15 7.06 13.46
N SER A 145 8.59 8.32 13.32
CA SER A 145 10.01 8.61 13.47
C SER A 145 10.38 8.03 14.83
N VAL A 146 11.16 6.95 14.88
CA VAL A 146 11.69 6.44 16.15
C VAL A 146 12.47 7.62 16.74
N PRO A 147 12.01 8.24 17.84
CA PRO A 147 12.79 9.30 18.46
C PRO A 147 14.09 8.64 18.91
N ALA A 148 15.22 9.10 18.38
CA ALA A 148 16.53 8.46 18.50
C ALA A 148 16.76 7.20 17.64
N ALA A 149 16.20 7.11 16.43
CA ALA A 149 16.85 6.32 15.38
C ALA A 149 18.29 6.83 15.25
N THR A 150 19.24 6.09 15.80
CA THR A 150 20.66 6.39 15.63
C THR A 150 20.94 6.30 14.15
N SER A 151 21.30 7.42 13.52
CA SER A 151 21.89 7.42 12.19
C SER A 151 22.97 6.34 12.15
N PRO A 152 23.17 5.62 11.03
CA PRO A 152 24.30 4.73 10.89
C PRO A 152 25.56 5.52 11.23
N VAL A 153 26.17 5.23 12.39
CA VAL A 153 27.51 5.69 12.67
C VAL A 153 28.40 4.86 11.77
N THR A 154 28.66 5.38 10.56
CA THR A 154 29.77 4.94 9.74
C THR A 154 30.97 4.85 10.68
N GLY A 155 31.48 3.63 10.86
CA GLY A 155 32.42 3.30 11.92
C GLY A 155 33.58 4.29 11.98
N LYS A 156 34.09 4.50 13.19
CA LYS A 156 35.26 5.34 13.54
C LYS A 156 36.22 5.55 12.38
N ASP A 157 36.61 6.79 12.15
CA ASP A 157 37.53 7.16 11.09
C ASP A 157 38.85 6.37 11.25
N PHE A 158 39.03 5.31 10.44
CA PHE A 158 40.15 4.38 10.54
C PHE A 158 41.37 4.87 9.76
N LEU A 159 41.26 5.98 9.04
CA LEU A 159 42.36 6.60 8.30
C LEU A 159 43.63 6.76 9.16
N PRO A 160 43.56 7.24 10.42
CA PRO A 160 44.74 7.39 11.27
C PRO A 160 45.38 6.04 11.64
N VAL A 161 44.56 5.01 11.87
CA VAL A 161 45.03 3.66 12.22
C VAL A 161 45.67 2.99 11.00
N GLY A 162 45.09 3.17 9.81
CA GLY A 162 45.65 2.69 8.55
C GLY A 162 46.99 3.32 8.22
N ILE A 163 47.13 4.65 8.42
CA ILE A 163 48.39 5.37 8.22
C ILE A 163 49.45 4.87 9.22
N ALA A 164 49.11 4.75 10.49
CA ALA A 164 50.05 4.26 11.51
C ALA A 164 50.54 2.83 11.21
N GLY A 165 49.63 1.93 10.81
CA GLY A 165 49.99 0.58 10.38
C GLY A 165 50.91 0.57 9.15
N GLY A 166 50.60 1.38 8.14
CA GLY A 166 51.42 1.50 6.93
C GLY A 166 52.84 2.02 7.22
N VAL A 167 52.98 3.04 8.06
CA VAL A 167 54.29 3.58 8.47
C VAL A 167 55.11 2.53 9.21
N LEU A 168 54.48 1.72 10.08
CA LEU A 168 55.19 0.68 10.82
C LEU A 168 55.76 -0.40 9.89
N VAL A 169 54.97 -0.84 8.90
CA VAL A 169 55.40 -1.87 7.93
C VAL A 169 56.54 -1.35 7.06
N VAL A 170 56.42 -0.15 6.50
CA VAL A 170 57.46 0.44 5.65
C VAL A 170 58.73 0.74 6.45
N GLY A 171 58.60 1.29 7.66
CA GLY A 171 59.72 1.57 8.54
C GLY A 171 60.47 0.31 8.96
N GLY A 172 59.75 -0.75 9.32
CA GLY A 172 60.33 -2.05 9.66
C GLY A 172 61.10 -2.67 8.49
N ALA A 173 60.52 -2.66 7.28
CA ALA A 173 61.18 -3.16 6.09
C ALA A 173 62.47 -2.38 5.76
N ALA A 174 62.45 -1.05 5.87
CA ALA A 174 63.62 -0.21 5.61
C ALA A 174 64.77 -0.48 6.59
N LEU A 175 64.46 -0.71 7.88
CA LEU A 175 65.46 -1.04 8.90
C LEU A 175 66.09 -2.42 8.65
N ILE A 176 65.30 -3.41 8.23
CA ILE A 176 65.82 -4.74 7.89
C ILE A 176 66.80 -4.62 6.70
N VAL A 177 66.38 -3.96 5.61
CA VAL A 177 67.24 -3.76 4.42
C VAL A 177 68.51 -2.98 4.76
N ALA A 178 68.43 -1.94 5.59
CA ALA A 178 69.59 -1.18 6.02
C ALA A 178 70.54 -2.04 6.89
N SER A 179 70.00 -2.91 7.74
CA SER A 179 70.79 -3.81 8.58
C SER A 179 71.50 -4.90 7.77
N GLU A 180 70.86 -5.44 6.72
CA GLU A 180 71.47 -6.41 5.82
C GLU A 180 72.58 -5.78 4.98
N ARG A 181 72.36 -4.55 4.46
CA ARG A 181 73.41 -3.82 3.73
C ARG A 181 74.65 -3.55 4.57
N ARG A 182 74.50 -3.30 5.88
CA ARG A 182 75.65 -3.11 6.80
C ARG A 182 76.36 -4.41 7.16
N ARG A 183 75.71 -5.57 7.00
CA ARG A 183 76.34 -6.88 7.24
C ARG A 183 77.11 -7.41 6.03
N HIS A 184 76.82 -6.88 4.84
CA HIS A 184 77.46 -7.27 3.58
C HIS A 184 78.44 -6.24 3.02
N ALA A 185 78.76 -5.19 3.78
CA ALA A 185 79.83 -4.23 3.50
C ALA A 185 80.98 -4.45 4.51
#